data_AF-B2IKR0-F1
#
_entry.id   AF-B2IKR0-F1
#
_cell.length_a   1.000
_cell.length_b   1.000
_cell.length_c   1.000
_cell.angle_alpha   90.00
_cell.angle_beta   90.00
_cell.angle_gamma   90.00
#
_symmetry.space_group_name_H-M   'P 1'
#
loop_
_entity.id
_entity.type
_entity.pdbx_description
1 polymer ?
#
loop_
_entity_poly.entity_id
_entity_poly.type
_entity_poly.pdbx_seq_one_letter_code
_entity_poly.pdbx_strand_id
1 'polypeptide(L)'
;MNLTEEISAARERKSLNGSHERMEFTNKRLALGAGTFLSKMRADRSGQDKLHLADERRILAMLSTAYEQPVDPYALTKIRRAVELWNGGEKALGTIHLAFVRLPPCTARASLRLFAAEQLMESGLAPETLMKCQGFDTAPLFLKYRPDQPRDDHGRWTSDASAGSETGLQEGRSR
;
A
#
# COMPACT_ATOMS: atom_id res chain seq x y z
N MET A 1 -1.06 15.90 -27.02
CA MET A 1 -2.30 15.39 -26.42
C MET A 1 -2.77 16.39 -25.38
N ASN A 2 -4.05 16.74 -25.40
CA ASN A 2 -4.62 17.79 -24.55
C ASN A 2 -5.22 17.17 -23.27
N LEU A 3 -5.02 17.82 -22.11
CA LEU A 3 -5.42 17.33 -20.78
C LEU A 3 -6.92 16.97 -20.69
N THR A 4 -7.76 17.64 -21.47
CA THR A 4 -9.20 17.38 -21.58
C THR A 4 -9.54 16.04 -22.22
N GLU A 5 -8.74 15.57 -23.20
CA GLU A 5 -8.97 14.27 -23.84
C GLU A 5 -8.54 13.10 -22.94
N GLU A 6 -7.46 13.26 -22.16
CA GLU A 6 -7.06 12.25 -21.17
C GLU A 6 -8.10 12.10 -20.06
N ILE A 7 -8.69 13.21 -19.60
CA ILE A 7 -9.76 13.20 -18.60
C ILE A 7 -11.03 12.55 -19.17
N SER A 8 -11.36 12.77 -20.45
CA SER A 8 -12.49 12.14 -21.12
C SER A 8 -12.29 10.63 -21.29
N ALA A 9 -11.14 10.21 -21.82
CA ALA A 9 -10.81 8.79 -21.98
C ALA A 9 -10.74 8.04 -20.64
N ALA A 10 -10.27 8.71 -19.59
CA ALA A 10 -10.28 8.15 -18.25
C ALA A 10 -11.69 8.03 -17.66
N ARG A 11 -12.57 9.01 -17.92
CA ARG A 11 -13.98 8.96 -17.53
C ARG A 11 -14.74 7.86 -18.28
N GLU A 12 -14.32 7.54 -19.49
CA GLU A 12 -14.87 6.44 -20.28
C GLU A 12 -14.41 5.06 -19.76
N ARG A 13 -13.13 4.91 -19.41
CA ARG A 13 -12.61 3.73 -18.67
C ARG A 13 -13.34 3.52 -17.33
N LYS A 14 -13.69 4.62 -16.65
CA LYS A 14 -14.46 4.63 -15.40
C LYS A 14 -15.85 3.98 -15.55
N SER A 15 -16.49 4.17 -16.71
CA SER A 15 -17.80 3.59 -17.02
C SER A 15 -17.74 2.09 -17.27
N LEU A 16 -16.58 1.57 -17.69
CA LEU A 16 -16.41 0.16 -18.09
C LEU A 16 -16.02 -0.74 -16.91
N ASN A 17 -15.37 -0.20 -15.88
CA ASN A 17 -14.81 -1.00 -14.78
C ASN A 17 -15.73 -1.19 -13.57
N GLY A 18 -16.87 -0.48 -13.51
CA GLY A 18 -17.76 -0.50 -12.34
C GLY A 18 -17.19 0.23 -11.12
N SER A 19 -18.06 0.57 -10.17
CA SER A 19 -17.65 1.18 -8.89
C SER A 19 -17.49 0.10 -7.81
N HIS A 20 -16.26 -0.07 -7.33
CA HIS A 20 -15.91 -0.96 -6.23
C HIS A 20 -15.86 -0.17 -4.91
N GLU A 21 -16.96 -0.20 -4.15
CA GLU A 21 -17.02 0.47 -2.85
C GLU A 21 -16.03 -0.12 -1.84
N ARG A 22 -15.61 -1.37 -2.02
CA ARG A 22 -14.60 -2.04 -1.21
C ARG A 22 -13.45 -2.49 -2.09
N MET A 23 -12.31 -2.73 -1.45
CA MET A 23 -11.15 -3.26 -2.14
C MET A 23 -11.41 -4.72 -2.51
N GLU A 24 -11.29 -5.05 -3.79
CA GLU A 24 -11.73 -6.34 -4.32
C GLU A 24 -10.69 -6.92 -5.28
N PHE A 25 -10.54 -8.25 -5.23
CA PHE A 25 -9.83 -8.97 -6.27
C PHE A 25 -10.76 -9.15 -7.46
N THR A 26 -10.35 -8.60 -8.60
CA THR A 26 -10.90 -8.96 -9.91
C THR A 26 -10.05 -10.08 -10.52
N ASN A 27 -10.52 -10.68 -11.61
CA ASN A 27 -9.81 -11.77 -12.31
C ASN A 27 -8.36 -11.43 -12.69
N LYS A 28 -8.01 -10.14 -12.78
CA LYS A 28 -6.68 -9.69 -13.21
C LYS A 28 -6.03 -8.66 -12.30
N ARG A 29 -6.74 -8.02 -11.36
CA ARG A 29 -6.23 -6.86 -10.60
C ARG A 29 -6.90 -6.71 -9.24
N LEU A 30 -6.19 -6.11 -8.29
CA LEU A 30 -6.76 -5.51 -7.08
C LEU A 30 -7.33 -4.13 -7.43
N ALA A 31 -8.65 -3.96 -7.26
CA ALA A 31 -9.37 -2.75 -7.62
C ALA A 31 -9.98 -2.06 -6.39
N LEU A 32 -10.13 -0.74 -6.46
CA LEU A 32 -10.86 0.07 -5.48
C LEU A 32 -11.47 1.29 -6.18
N GLY A 33 -12.63 1.73 -5.69
CA GLY A 33 -13.32 2.91 -6.18
C GLY A 33 -13.76 2.73 -7.63
N ALA A 34 -13.54 3.72 -8.48
CA ALA A 34 -14.03 3.68 -9.85
C ALA A 34 -13.10 2.91 -10.81
N GLY A 35 -12.74 1.69 -10.43
CA GLY A 35 -11.86 0.82 -11.20
C GLY A 35 -10.38 1.23 -11.19
N THR A 36 -9.95 2.01 -10.20
CA THR A 36 -8.52 2.31 -10.01
C THR A 36 -7.82 1.06 -9.49
N PHE A 37 -6.70 0.72 -10.13
CA PHE A 37 -5.99 -0.52 -9.86
C PHE A 37 -4.78 -0.28 -8.97
N LEU A 38 -4.76 -0.96 -7.81
CA LEU A 38 -3.66 -0.88 -6.85
C LEU A 38 -2.54 -1.88 -7.18
N SER A 39 -2.78 -2.77 -8.13
CA SER A 39 -1.84 -3.79 -8.59
C SER A 39 -1.77 -3.84 -10.11
N LYS A 40 -0.64 -4.27 -10.66
CA LYS A 40 -0.48 -4.63 -12.07
C LYS A 40 -0.22 -6.14 -12.17
N MET A 41 -0.63 -6.78 -13.27
CA MET A 41 -0.16 -8.14 -13.56
C MET A 41 1.29 -8.08 -14.00
N ARG A 42 2.10 -9.01 -13.50
CA ARG A 42 3.48 -9.17 -13.94
C ARG A 42 3.80 -10.65 -13.97
N ALA A 43 4.40 -11.10 -15.08
CA ALA A 43 4.95 -12.44 -15.16
C ALA A 43 6.03 -12.62 -14.09
N ASP A 44 5.94 -13.71 -13.33
CA ASP A 44 6.99 -14.09 -12.40
C ASP A 44 8.15 -14.78 -13.13
N ARG A 45 9.16 -15.25 -12.37
CA ARG A 45 10.33 -15.95 -12.93
C ARG A 45 9.97 -17.26 -13.68
N SER A 46 8.78 -17.79 -13.48
CA SER A 46 8.24 -18.98 -14.16
C SER A 46 7.33 -18.64 -15.34
N GLY A 47 7.15 -17.36 -15.67
CA GLY A 47 6.25 -16.90 -16.73
C GLY A 47 4.77 -16.89 -16.35
N GLN A 48 4.43 -17.16 -15.08
CA GLN A 48 3.05 -17.12 -14.62
C GLN A 48 2.66 -15.68 -14.26
N ASP A 49 1.53 -15.22 -14.78
CA ASP A 49 1.01 -13.89 -14.45
C ASP A 49 0.56 -13.85 -12.98
N LYS A 50 1.22 -13.01 -12.19
CA LYS A 50 0.89 -12.78 -10.79
C LYS A 50 0.49 -11.33 -10.56
N LEU A 51 -0.39 -11.11 -9.59
CA LEU A 51 -0.66 -9.78 -9.08
C LEU A 51 0.61 -9.24 -8.44
N HIS A 52 1.11 -8.14 -8.97
CA HIS A 52 2.25 -7.42 -8.43
C HIS A 52 1.78 -6.09 -7.87
N LEU A 53 2.02 -5.88 -6.57
CA LEU A 53 1.90 -4.56 -5.97
C LEU A 53 3.07 -3.74 -6.51
N ALA A 54 2.77 -2.77 -7.38
CA ALA A 54 3.79 -2.08 -8.16
C ALA A 54 4.83 -1.39 -7.28
N ASP A 55 4.34 -0.60 -6.31
CA ASP A 55 5.13 0.11 -5.33
C ASP A 55 4.22 0.40 -4.11
N GLU A 56 4.68 -0.02 -2.94
CA GLU A 56 4.00 0.20 -1.66
C GLU A 56 3.78 1.70 -1.38
N ARG A 57 4.74 2.55 -1.77
CA ARG A 57 4.63 4.01 -1.57
C ARG A 57 3.54 4.61 -2.43
N ARG A 58 3.44 4.15 -3.67
CA ARG A 58 2.35 4.52 -4.59
C ARG A 58 0.99 4.14 -4.00
N ILE A 59 0.85 2.94 -3.45
CA ILE A 59 -0.40 2.48 -2.83
C ILE A 59 -0.74 3.35 -1.61
N LEU A 60 0.22 3.61 -0.73
CA LEU A 60 0.02 4.48 0.43
C LEU A 60 -0.41 5.89 0.02
N ALA A 61 0.23 6.48 -1.00
CA ALA A 61 -0.14 7.80 -1.49
C ALA A 61 -1.55 7.82 -2.10
N MET A 62 -1.91 6.83 -2.92
CA MET A 62 -3.26 6.71 -3.49
C MET A 62 -4.32 6.59 -2.40
N LEU A 63 -4.14 5.67 -1.45
CA LEU A 63 -5.12 5.44 -0.39
C LEU A 63 -5.20 6.64 0.55
N SER A 64 -4.07 7.24 0.91
CA SER A 64 -4.07 8.43 1.79
C SER A 64 -4.77 9.62 1.13
N THR A 65 -4.58 9.79 -0.18
CA THR A 65 -5.27 10.82 -0.96
C THR A 65 -6.77 10.56 -1.08
N ALA A 66 -7.16 9.30 -1.29
CA ALA A 66 -8.57 8.93 -1.41
C ALA A 66 -9.35 9.20 -0.13
N TYR A 67 -8.76 8.85 1.02
CA TYR A 67 -9.39 8.95 2.33
C TYR A 67 -9.03 10.24 3.10
N GLU A 68 -8.23 11.13 2.51
CA GLU A 68 -7.79 12.40 3.12
C GLU A 68 -7.12 12.25 4.49
N GLN A 69 -6.47 11.12 4.71
CA GLN A 69 -5.80 10.80 5.96
C GLN A 69 -4.62 9.87 5.69
N PRO A 70 -3.54 9.93 6.48
CA PRO A 70 -2.48 8.94 6.43
C PRO A 70 -3.04 7.53 6.64
N VAL A 71 -2.71 6.60 5.75
CA VAL A 71 -3.10 5.20 5.90
C VAL A 71 -2.10 4.47 6.79
N ASP A 72 -2.62 3.72 7.76
CA ASP A 72 -1.82 2.93 8.69
C ASP A 72 -0.98 1.86 7.94
N PRO A 73 0.33 1.71 8.25
CA PRO A 73 1.19 0.66 7.66
C PRO A 73 0.65 -0.77 7.78
N TYR A 74 -0.19 -1.05 8.78
CA TYR A 74 -0.90 -2.32 8.95
C TYR A 74 -1.82 -2.63 7.77
N ALA A 75 -2.50 -1.61 7.22
CA ALA A 75 -3.37 -1.77 6.06
C ALA A 75 -2.57 -2.32 4.86
N LEU A 76 -1.37 -1.77 4.63
CA LEU A 76 -0.48 -2.24 3.58
C LEU A 76 0.00 -3.68 3.82
N THR A 77 0.31 -4.04 5.06
CA THR A 77 0.67 -5.43 5.43
C THR A 77 -0.47 -6.40 5.08
N LYS A 78 -1.71 -6.01 5.35
CA LYS A 78 -2.90 -6.83 5.01
C LYS A 78 -3.11 -6.93 3.50
N ILE A 79 -2.93 -5.84 2.76
CA ILE A 79 -3.00 -5.84 1.29
C ILE A 79 -1.92 -6.76 0.70
N ARG A 80 -0.68 -6.65 1.18
CA ARG A 80 0.43 -7.51 0.73
C ARG A 80 0.14 -8.98 0.97
N ARG A 81 -0.25 -9.32 2.20
CA ARG A 81 -0.59 -10.69 2.56
C ARG A 81 -1.77 -11.24 1.75
N ALA A 82 -2.77 -10.39 1.50
CA ALA A 82 -3.89 -10.77 0.65
C ALA A 82 -3.44 -11.13 -0.77
N VAL A 83 -2.56 -10.32 -1.37
CA VAL A 83 -2.01 -10.55 -2.71
C VAL A 83 -1.14 -11.81 -2.77
N GLU A 84 -0.28 -12.04 -1.76
CA GLU A 84 0.52 -13.26 -1.65
C GLU A 84 -0.36 -14.52 -1.67
N LEU A 85 -1.40 -14.54 -0.82
CA LEU A 85 -2.34 -15.65 -0.73
C LEU A 85 -3.15 -15.82 -2.01
N TRP A 86 -3.62 -14.72 -2.60
CA TRP A 86 -4.32 -14.75 -3.87
C TRP A 86 -3.45 -15.37 -4.98
N ASN A 87 -2.19 -14.97 -5.08
CA ASN A 87 -1.24 -15.52 -6.04
C ASN A 87 -0.88 -16.98 -5.75
N GLY A 88 -0.94 -17.41 -4.49
CA GLY A 88 -0.77 -18.80 -4.08
C GLY A 88 -1.98 -19.71 -4.34
N GLY A 89 -3.09 -19.17 -4.85
CA GLY A 89 -4.33 -19.92 -5.08
C GLY A 89 -5.31 -19.91 -3.90
N GLU A 90 -4.91 -19.38 -2.74
CA GLU A 90 -5.71 -19.28 -1.52
C GLU A 90 -6.69 -18.10 -1.57
N LYS A 91 -7.63 -18.14 -2.53
CA LYS A 91 -8.53 -17.01 -2.87
C LYS A 91 -9.39 -16.54 -1.69
N ALA A 92 -9.93 -17.49 -0.93
CA ALA A 92 -10.77 -17.20 0.24
C ALA A 92 -9.94 -16.48 1.33
N LEU A 93 -8.75 -17.00 1.65
CA LEU A 93 -7.88 -16.40 2.67
C LEU A 93 -7.36 -15.03 2.23
N GLY A 94 -7.02 -14.87 0.95
CA GLY A 94 -6.67 -13.57 0.38
C GLY A 94 -7.80 -12.54 0.58
N THR A 95 -9.04 -12.93 0.31
CA THR A 95 -10.21 -12.05 0.48
C THR A 95 -10.46 -11.71 1.96
N ILE A 96 -10.30 -12.66 2.88
CA ILE A 96 -10.37 -12.41 4.32
C ILE A 96 -9.33 -11.37 4.74
N HIS A 97 -8.09 -11.47 4.26
CA HIS A 97 -7.05 -10.49 4.54
C HIS A 97 -7.39 -9.09 3.99
N LEU A 98 -8.04 -8.97 2.84
CA LEU A 98 -8.54 -7.68 2.34
C LEU A 98 -9.61 -7.07 3.26
N ALA A 99 -10.51 -7.88 3.81
CA ALA A 99 -11.52 -7.39 4.75
C ALA A 99 -10.86 -6.78 6.02
N PHE A 100 -9.71 -7.32 6.44
CA PHE A 100 -8.93 -6.80 7.57
C PHE A 100 -8.16 -5.51 7.30
N VAL A 101 -8.18 -4.98 6.06
CA VAL A 101 -7.60 -3.66 5.75
C VAL A 101 -8.41 -2.55 6.42
N ARG A 102 -9.70 -2.78 6.73
CA ARG A 102 -10.58 -1.90 7.54
C ARG A 102 -10.71 -0.45 7.04
N LEU A 103 -10.50 -0.22 5.74
CA LEU A 103 -10.77 1.09 5.15
C LEU A 103 -12.29 1.34 5.09
N PRO A 104 -12.73 2.59 5.27
CA PRO A 104 -14.12 2.96 5.02
C PRO A 104 -14.53 2.64 3.57
N PRO A 105 -15.83 2.47 3.28
CA PRO A 105 -16.30 2.35 1.91
C PRO A 105 -15.84 3.53 1.04
N CYS A 106 -15.42 3.23 -0.19
CA CYS A 106 -14.94 4.20 -1.15
C CYS A 106 -16.12 4.97 -1.74
N THR A 107 -16.38 6.16 -1.20
CA THR A 107 -17.40 7.07 -1.74
C THR A 107 -17.06 7.56 -3.14
N ALA A 108 -18.02 8.16 -3.86
CA ALA A 108 -17.77 8.77 -5.16
C ALA A 108 -16.65 9.83 -5.12
N ARG A 109 -16.56 10.60 -4.02
CA ARG A 109 -15.52 11.61 -3.82
C ARG A 109 -14.16 11.00 -3.54
N ALA A 110 -14.10 9.95 -2.71
CA ALA A 110 -12.87 9.18 -2.48
C ALA A 110 -12.39 8.51 -3.77
N SER A 111 -13.29 7.97 -4.58
CA SER A 111 -12.99 7.40 -5.89
C SER A 111 -12.41 8.42 -6.87
N LEU A 112 -12.93 9.64 -6.89
CA LEU A 112 -12.39 10.72 -7.73
C LEU A 112 -10.96 11.10 -7.31
N ARG A 113 -10.71 11.21 -6.01
CA ARG A 113 -9.36 11.51 -5.48
C ARG A 113 -8.38 10.38 -5.74
N LEU A 114 -8.82 9.14 -5.59
CA LEU A 114 -8.03 7.95 -5.90
C LEU A 114 -7.58 7.97 -7.37
N PHE A 115 -8.52 8.24 -8.27
CA PHE A 115 -8.25 8.37 -9.70
C PHE A 115 -7.31 9.56 -10.01
N ALA A 116 -7.55 10.73 -9.41
CA ALA A 116 -6.67 11.88 -9.61
C ALA A 116 -5.23 11.61 -9.13
N ALA A 117 -5.08 10.94 -7.98
CA ALA A 117 -3.78 10.51 -7.46
C ALA A 117 -3.05 9.60 -8.45
N GLU A 118 -3.75 8.61 -9.01
CA GLU A 118 -3.21 7.71 -10.03
C GLU A 118 -2.69 8.48 -11.25
N GLN A 119 -3.50 9.40 -11.79
CA GLN A 119 -3.13 10.21 -12.96
C GLN A 119 -1.93 11.12 -12.70
N LEU A 120 -1.90 11.80 -11.54
CA LEU A 120 -0.77 12.67 -11.17
C LEU A 120 0.53 11.87 -11.11
N MET A 121 0.51 10.66 -10.55
CA MET A 121 1.70 9.82 -10.48
C MET A 121 2.06 9.18 -11.83
N GLU A 122 1.10 8.86 -12.69
CA GLU A 122 1.37 8.45 -14.08
C GLU A 122 1.98 9.61 -14.90
N SER A 123 1.65 10.87 -14.59
CA SER A 123 2.33 12.05 -15.16
C SER A 123 3.73 12.33 -14.57
N GLY A 124 4.19 11.52 -13.62
CA GLY A 124 5.54 11.60 -13.04
C GLY A 124 5.63 12.25 -11.66
N LEU A 125 4.52 12.64 -11.03
CA LEU A 125 4.55 13.13 -9.65
C LEU A 125 4.95 12.01 -8.69
N ALA A 126 5.99 12.22 -7.88
CA ALA A 126 6.41 11.22 -6.90
C ALA A 126 5.35 11.03 -5.79
N PRO A 127 5.11 9.79 -5.32
CA PRO A 127 4.17 9.52 -4.23
C PRO A 127 4.41 10.37 -2.98
N GLU A 128 5.67 10.55 -2.60
CA GLU A 128 6.07 11.32 -1.42
C GLU A 128 5.75 12.81 -1.59
N THR A 129 5.93 13.35 -2.81
CA THR A 129 5.56 14.73 -3.12
C THR A 129 4.05 14.92 -3.04
N LEU A 130 3.27 13.99 -3.60
CA LEU A 130 1.80 14.03 -3.52
C LEU A 130 1.30 14.05 -2.06
N MET A 131 1.91 13.25 -1.18
CA MET A 131 1.56 13.20 0.24
C MET A 131 1.98 14.48 0.99
N LYS A 132 3.18 15.01 0.71
CA LYS A 132 3.65 16.29 1.28
C LYS A 132 2.76 17.46 0.89
N CYS A 133 2.27 17.53 -0.35
CA CYS A 133 1.34 18.57 -0.80
C CYS A 133 0.01 18.56 -0.04
N GLN A 134 -0.36 17.42 0.57
CA GLN A 134 -1.56 17.28 1.41
C GLN A 134 -1.28 17.55 2.90
N GLY A 135 -0.03 17.87 3.25
CA GLY A 135 0.39 18.08 4.63
C GLY A 135 0.63 16.79 5.42
N PHE A 136 0.73 15.63 4.77
CA PHE A 136 1.02 14.37 5.45
C PHE A 136 2.52 14.23 5.71
N ASP A 137 2.88 13.89 6.95
CA ASP A 137 4.24 13.46 7.27
C ASP A 137 4.47 12.05 6.72
N THR A 138 5.42 11.96 5.79
CA THR A 138 5.77 10.71 5.13
C THR A 138 6.79 9.88 5.91
N ALA A 139 7.54 10.49 6.84
CA ALA A 139 8.63 9.80 7.54
C ALA A 139 8.15 8.59 8.37
N PRO A 140 7.04 8.67 9.13
CA PRO A 140 6.54 7.53 9.92
C PRO A 140 6.01 6.39 9.07
N LEU A 141 5.49 6.69 7.87
CA LEU A 141 4.89 5.71 6.97
C LEU A 141 5.94 4.87 6.23
N PHE A 142 7.18 5.37 6.16
CA PHE A 142 8.31 4.69 5.55
C PHE A 142 9.34 4.17 6.56
N LEU A 143 9.14 4.42 7.87
CA LEU A 143 9.83 3.65 8.91
C LEU A 143 9.46 2.18 8.71
N LYS A 144 10.46 1.41 8.28
CA LYS A 144 10.27 0.07 7.72
C LYS A 144 9.82 -0.89 8.81
N TYR A 145 8.52 -0.96 9.03
CA TYR A 145 7.85 -2.07 9.72
C TYR A 145 8.27 -3.37 9.01
N ARG A 146 8.90 -4.29 9.72
CA ARG A 146 9.13 -5.66 9.25
C ARG A 146 8.21 -6.59 10.05
N PRO A 147 7.33 -7.38 9.43
CA PRO A 147 6.49 -8.32 10.18
C PRO A 147 7.31 -9.40 10.90
N ASP A 148 8.53 -9.63 10.42
CA ASP A 148 9.61 -10.45 10.92
C ASP A 148 10.60 -9.68 11.82
N GLN A 149 10.27 -8.44 12.21
CA GLN A 149 11.06 -7.68 13.18
C GLN A 149 11.07 -8.44 14.51
N PRO A 150 12.26 -8.63 15.12
CA PRO A 150 12.37 -9.34 16.39
C PRO A 150 11.48 -8.70 17.44
N ARG A 151 10.87 -9.57 18.25
CA ARG A 151 10.11 -9.20 19.44
C ARG A 151 10.91 -9.60 20.66
N ASP A 152 10.75 -8.86 21.74
CA ASP A 152 11.24 -9.31 23.04
C ASP A 152 10.39 -10.48 23.58
N ASP A 153 10.83 -11.08 24.69
CA ASP A 153 10.15 -12.18 25.37
C ASP A 153 8.72 -11.82 25.84
N HIS A 154 8.36 -10.54 25.79
CA HIS A 154 7.05 -10.00 26.14
C HIS A 154 6.24 -9.55 24.91
N GLY A 155 6.70 -9.85 23.69
CA GLY A 155 5.99 -9.56 22.43
C GLY A 155 6.04 -8.11 21.97
N ARG A 156 6.81 -7.24 22.64
CA ARG A 156 6.99 -5.83 22.26
C ARG A 156 8.01 -5.69 21.14
N TRP A 157 7.89 -4.60 20.40
CA TRP A 157 8.79 -4.27 19.29
C TRP A 157 10.16 -3.85 19.83
N THR A 158 11.25 -4.50 19.39
CA THR A 158 12.60 -3.97 19.60
C THR A 158 12.91 -2.96 18.50
N SER A 159 13.20 -1.71 18.85
CA SER A 159 13.70 -0.72 17.88
C SER A 159 15.05 -1.19 17.34
N ASP A 160 15.18 -1.24 16.01
CA ASP A 160 16.44 -1.61 15.33
C ASP A 160 17.60 -0.82 15.95
N ALA A 161 18.54 -1.53 16.57
CA ALA A 161 19.77 -0.95 17.07
C ALA A 161 20.58 -0.43 15.88
N SER A 162 20.69 0.89 15.76
CA SER A 162 21.74 1.53 14.97
C SER A 162 22.60 2.41 15.86
N ALA A 163 23.89 2.05 15.87
CA ALA A 163 25.07 2.81 16.30
C ALA A 163 25.38 2.94 17.81
N GLY A 164 26.25 2.03 18.28
CA GLY A 164 27.57 2.34 18.84
C GLY A 164 27.69 3.16 20.12
N SER A 165 28.17 2.53 21.19
CA SER A 165 29.38 2.96 21.93
C SER A 165 29.69 1.99 23.06
N GLU A 166 30.96 1.64 23.18
CA GLU A 166 31.55 1.00 24.36
C GLU A 166 31.17 1.76 25.63
N THR A 167 30.76 1.06 26.68
CA THR A 167 31.11 1.36 28.09
C THR A 167 30.45 0.33 29.01
N GLY A 168 31.26 -0.30 29.85
CA GLY A 168 30.81 -1.26 30.86
C GLY A 168 31.91 -2.24 31.24
N LEU A 169 32.97 -1.75 31.87
CA LEU A 169 33.34 -2.13 33.23
C LEU A 169 33.17 -3.64 33.53
N GLN A 170 34.29 -4.37 33.51
CA GLN A 170 34.45 -5.50 34.42
C GLN A 170 35.46 -5.09 35.50
N GLU A 171 34.90 -4.56 36.58
CA GLU A 171 35.53 -4.50 37.89
C GLU A 171 35.19 -5.77 38.67
N GLY A 172 36.19 -6.37 39.34
CA GLY A 172 36.04 -7.35 40.41
C GLY A 172 36.34 -8.81 40.02
N ARG A 173 37.06 -9.63 40.80
CA ARG A 173 37.81 -9.46 42.05
C ARG A 173 38.45 -10.83 42.35
N SER A 174 39.71 -10.80 42.80
CA SER A 174 40.32 -11.68 43.82
C SER A 174 40.11 -13.22 43.79
N ARG A 175 41.18 -13.98 43.55
CA ARG A 175 42.13 -14.50 44.58
C ARG A 175 43.37 -15.09 43.90
#